data_AF-A0A0F9DE75-F1
#
_entry.id   AF-A0A0F9DE75-F1
#
_cell.length_a   1.000
_cell.length_b   1.000
_cell.length_c   1.000
_cell.angle_alpha   90.00
_cell.angle_beta   90.00
_cell.angle_gamma   90.00
#
_symmetry.space_group_name_H-M   'P 1'
#
loop_
_entity.id
_entity.type
_entity.pdbx_description
1 polymer ?
#
loop_
_entity_poly.entity_id
_entity_poly.type
_entity_poly.pdbx_seq_one_letter_code
_entity_poly.pdbx_strand_id
1 'polypeptide(L)'
;MIVFATMVAAERITETLEHVTRAKNFNKFDRYVIVVNETKYNKLRDDHKKLLQEFGCEVYTRLWNDNFPDARNAYLEKCQNGDWVVVSDSDEHFCNDLLNNIDHITKEADDDGIGLLLINSHDIWYEDRLKTNKTKSDHYKNLIFRKNIDTYYIGVGETKNVHEELRLADSTKVKKLDDKYYYEHHKEVSEVWERATRNVFIGGGGNNVGDRNEEWVRLREICTEMGINEWADFKRHLEDVQIDKKLHDWIIKNRREGFDWENEMVDIFRWYRYLHPDRIPEGVKILTITNERAKIMQDVEQSYMKILGRHADQGGKEFYTQLIEKGKTKLH
;
A
#
# COMPACT_ATOMS: atom_id res chain seq x y z
N MET A 1 14.92 2.99 -22.22
CA MET A 1 13.93 1.92 -22.50
C MET A 1 12.71 2.17 -21.62
N ILE A 2 11.61 1.45 -21.85
CA ILE A 2 10.42 1.45 -20.99
C ILE A 2 10.37 0.10 -20.27
N VAL A 3 10.56 0.12 -18.96
CA VAL A 3 10.62 -1.06 -18.10
C VAL A 3 9.36 -1.13 -17.26
N PHE A 4 8.59 -2.20 -17.43
CA PHE A 4 7.54 -2.56 -16.50
C PHE A 4 8.20 -3.21 -15.28
N ALA A 5 7.99 -2.65 -14.08
CA ALA A 5 8.59 -3.15 -12.85
C ALA A 5 7.52 -3.41 -11.80
N THR A 6 7.62 -4.54 -11.11
CA THR A 6 6.71 -4.85 -10.00
C THR A 6 7.42 -5.65 -8.92
N MET A 7 6.96 -5.46 -7.69
CA MET A 7 7.25 -6.35 -6.59
C MET A 7 5.97 -7.05 -6.15
N VAL A 8 6.05 -8.32 -5.79
CA VAL A 8 4.88 -9.10 -5.38
C VAL A 8 5.25 -10.11 -4.31
N ALA A 9 4.34 -10.37 -3.36
CA ALA A 9 4.48 -11.51 -2.46
C ALA A 9 4.29 -12.83 -3.23
N ALA A 10 5.06 -13.88 -2.93
CA ALA A 10 4.99 -15.15 -3.65
C ALA A 10 3.56 -15.74 -3.72
N GLU A 11 2.76 -15.55 -2.67
CA GLU A 11 1.36 -16.00 -2.59
C GLU A 11 0.38 -15.23 -3.49
N ARG A 12 0.77 -14.05 -3.97
CA ARG A 12 -0.04 -13.17 -4.85
C ARG A 12 0.44 -13.16 -6.30
N ILE A 13 1.32 -14.10 -6.67
CA ILE A 13 1.94 -14.13 -8.00
C ILE A 13 0.90 -14.28 -9.14
N THR A 14 -0.25 -14.89 -8.87
CA THR A 14 -1.35 -15.04 -9.82
C THR A 14 -1.98 -13.69 -10.19
N GLU A 15 -2.13 -12.77 -9.25
CA GLU A 15 -2.60 -11.39 -9.52
C GLU A 15 -1.63 -10.68 -10.47
N THR A 16 -0.33 -10.80 -10.20
CA THR A 16 0.71 -10.22 -11.07
C THR A 16 0.71 -10.83 -12.47
N LEU A 17 0.46 -12.14 -12.60
CA LEU A 17 0.37 -12.80 -13.90
C LEU A 17 -0.73 -12.21 -14.78
N GLU A 18 -1.90 -11.91 -14.22
CA GLU A 18 -3.01 -11.30 -14.97
C GLU A 18 -2.62 -9.93 -15.51
N HIS A 19 -2.05 -9.08 -14.65
CA HIS A 19 -1.68 -7.72 -15.05
C HIS A 19 -0.49 -7.68 -16.02
N VAL A 20 0.54 -8.50 -15.80
CA VAL A 20 1.68 -8.61 -16.71
C VAL A 20 1.21 -9.11 -18.08
N THR A 21 0.36 -10.14 -18.12
CA THR A 21 -0.21 -10.65 -19.38
C THR A 21 -0.96 -9.55 -20.13
N ARG A 22 -1.78 -8.76 -19.42
CA ARG A 22 -2.47 -7.61 -20.00
C ARG A 22 -1.50 -6.59 -20.59
N ALA A 23 -0.48 -6.17 -19.84
CA ALA A 23 0.51 -5.21 -20.31
C ALA A 23 1.30 -5.72 -21.53
N LYS A 24 1.62 -7.02 -21.56
CA LYS A 24 2.30 -7.67 -22.70
C LYS A 24 1.48 -7.66 -23.98
N ASN A 25 0.16 -7.79 -23.90
CA ASN A 25 -0.71 -7.78 -25.09
C ASN A 25 -0.63 -6.46 -25.89
N PHE A 26 -0.22 -5.36 -25.26
CA PHE A 26 0.00 -4.08 -25.95
C PHE A 26 1.40 -3.97 -26.55
N ASN A 27 2.36 -4.80 -26.11
CA ASN A 27 3.74 -4.85 -26.60
C ASN A 27 4.43 -3.47 -26.66
N LYS A 28 4.28 -2.68 -25.60
CA LYS A 28 4.84 -1.32 -25.48
C LYS A 28 6.00 -1.19 -24.50
N PHE A 29 6.33 -2.26 -23.77
CA PHE A 29 7.42 -2.28 -22.80
C PHE A 29 8.58 -3.10 -23.36
N ASP A 30 9.80 -2.59 -23.19
CA ASP A 30 11.02 -3.25 -23.65
C ASP A 30 11.41 -4.40 -22.70
N ARG A 31 11.12 -4.25 -21.40
CA ARG A 31 11.50 -5.19 -20.34
C ARG A 31 10.41 -5.32 -19.28
N TYR A 32 10.35 -6.48 -18.65
CA TYR A 32 9.44 -6.80 -17.56
C TYR A 32 10.26 -7.35 -16.38
N VAL A 33 10.45 -6.54 -15.34
CA VAL A 33 11.19 -6.89 -14.13
C VAL A 33 10.20 -7.24 -13.03
N ILE A 34 10.27 -8.48 -12.54
CA ILE A 34 9.39 -8.98 -11.48
C ILE A 34 10.27 -9.43 -10.31
N VAL A 35 10.12 -8.76 -9.17
CA VAL A 35 10.76 -9.15 -7.92
C VAL A 35 9.73 -9.83 -7.01
N VAL A 36 9.93 -11.12 -6.76
CA VAL A 36 9.08 -11.91 -5.89
C VAL A 36 9.66 -11.93 -4.48
N ASN A 37 8.90 -11.40 -3.53
CA ASN A 37 9.18 -11.45 -2.10
C ASN A 37 8.68 -12.79 -1.55
N GLU A 38 9.60 -13.67 -1.23
CA GLU A 38 9.36 -14.97 -0.62
C GLU A 38 9.42 -14.87 0.90
N THR A 39 8.66 -15.72 1.59
CA THR A 39 8.79 -15.91 3.02
C THR A 39 9.35 -17.31 3.29
N LYS A 40 9.67 -17.61 4.56
CA LYS A 40 10.02 -18.98 4.94
C LYS A 40 8.88 -19.99 4.74
N TYR A 41 7.63 -19.54 4.58
CA TYR A 41 6.47 -20.38 4.36
C TYR A 41 6.00 -20.40 2.90
N ASN A 42 6.12 -19.26 2.21
CA ASN A 42 5.62 -19.09 0.85
C ASN A 42 6.77 -18.73 -0.10
N LYS A 43 7.14 -19.71 -0.93
CA LYS A 43 8.15 -19.54 -1.99
C LYS A 43 7.48 -19.51 -3.36
N LEU A 44 8.14 -18.88 -4.33
CA LEU A 44 7.71 -18.91 -5.71
C LEU A 44 7.77 -20.36 -6.22
N ARG A 45 6.65 -20.85 -6.74
CA ARG A 45 6.61 -22.17 -7.36
C ARG A 45 7.33 -22.17 -8.71
N ASP A 46 7.97 -23.29 -9.03
CA ASP A 46 8.73 -23.44 -10.27
C ASP A 46 7.87 -23.30 -11.53
N ASP A 47 6.61 -23.75 -11.50
CA ASP A 47 5.68 -23.64 -12.61
C ASP A 47 5.30 -22.18 -12.90
N HIS A 48 5.01 -21.39 -11.86
CA HIS A 48 4.76 -19.95 -11.98
C HIS A 48 6.02 -19.19 -12.45
N LYS A 49 7.19 -19.54 -11.93
CA LYS A 49 8.46 -18.94 -12.36
C LYS A 49 8.71 -19.20 -13.85
N LYS A 50 8.53 -20.45 -14.28
CA LYS A 50 8.69 -20.85 -15.68
C LYS A 50 7.69 -20.12 -16.58
N LEU A 51 6.43 -20.03 -16.17
CA LEU A 51 5.40 -19.32 -16.93
C LEU A 51 5.77 -17.84 -17.15
N LEU A 52 6.22 -17.15 -16.10
CA LEU A 52 6.67 -15.75 -16.22
C LEU A 52 7.89 -15.60 -17.15
N GLN A 53 8.84 -16.53 -17.08
CA GLN A 53 10.01 -16.55 -17.97
C GLN A 53 9.65 -16.84 -19.43
N GLU A 54 8.69 -17.73 -19.67
CA GLU A 54 8.13 -18.00 -21.01
C GLU A 54 7.38 -16.78 -21.55
N PHE A 55 6.75 -15.99 -20.67
CA PHE A 55 6.28 -14.65 -20.99
C PHE A 55 7.41 -13.61 -21.12
N GLY A 56 8.69 -13.99 -21.13
CA GLY A 56 9.81 -13.06 -21.32
C GLY A 56 9.97 -12.07 -20.17
N CYS A 57 9.56 -12.44 -18.95
CA CYS A 57 9.81 -11.64 -17.75
C CYS A 57 11.16 -12.01 -17.12
N GLU A 58 11.86 -11.00 -16.62
CA GLU A 58 13.01 -11.16 -15.75
C GLU A 58 12.51 -11.36 -14.32
N VAL A 59 12.59 -12.61 -13.83
CA VAL A 59 12.07 -12.99 -12.51
C VAL A 59 13.22 -13.13 -11.52
N TYR A 60 13.17 -12.31 -10.46
CA TYR A 60 14.10 -12.33 -9.35
C TYR A 60 13.35 -12.70 -8.07
N THR A 61 13.98 -13.43 -7.16
CA THR A 61 13.41 -13.73 -5.83
C THR A 61 14.27 -13.12 -4.73
N ARG A 62 13.64 -12.72 -3.63
CA ARG A 62 14.31 -12.29 -2.40
C ARG A 62 13.51 -12.75 -1.20
N LEU A 63 14.19 -12.94 -0.07
CA LEU A 63 13.49 -13.11 1.20
C LEU A 63 12.90 -11.76 1.63
N TRP A 64 11.61 -11.78 1.93
CA TRP A 64 10.90 -10.66 2.53
C TRP A 64 11.46 -10.39 3.93
N ASN A 65 11.77 -9.14 4.20
CA ASN A 65 12.40 -8.67 5.43
C ASN A 65 11.55 -7.62 6.17
N ASP A 66 10.23 -7.64 5.95
CA ASP A 66 9.31 -6.64 6.52
C ASP A 66 9.69 -5.19 6.18
N ASN A 67 10.27 -4.96 4.99
CA ASN A 67 10.69 -3.63 4.54
C ASN A 67 10.29 -3.39 3.07
N PHE A 68 9.29 -2.52 2.89
CA PHE A 68 8.75 -2.11 1.58
C PHE A 68 9.74 -1.26 0.76
N PRO A 69 10.42 -0.24 1.32
CA PRO A 69 11.48 0.47 0.59
C PRO A 69 12.54 -0.46 -0.01
N ASP A 70 13.05 -1.42 0.76
CA ASP A 70 14.03 -2.40 0.29
C ASP A 70 13.48 -3.24 -0.87
N ALA A 71 12.22 -3.69 -0.76
CA ALA A 71 11.59 -4.46 -1.81
C ALA A 71 11.36 -3.66 -3.10
N ARG A 72 11.01 -2.37 -3.00
CA ARG A 72 10.90 -1.50 -4.18
C ARG A 72 12.26 -1.21 -4.80
N ASN A 73 13.27 -0.96 -3.98
CA ASN A 73 14.63 -0.75 -4.46
C ASN A 73 15.20 -1.99 -5.18
N ALA A 74 14.80 -3.20 -4.78
CA ALA A 74 15.24 -4.43 -5.42
C ALA A 74 14.89 -4.53 -6.92
N TYR A 75 13.74 -4.00 -7.37
CA TYR A 75 13.47 -3.93 -8.83
C TYR A 75 14.19 -2.75 -9.48
N LEU A 76 14.40 -1.63 -8.76
CA LEU A 76 15.14 -0.48 -9.29
C LEU A 76 16.60 -0.83 -9.58
N GLU A 77 17.21 -1.70 -8.78
CA GLU A 77 18.55 -2.25 -9.02
C GLU A 77 18.67 -3.00 -10.35
N LYS A 78 17.56 -3.47 -10.93
CA LYS A 78 17.54 -4.19 -12.22
C LYS A 78 17.26 -3.25 -13.41
N CYS A 79 16.93 -1.99 -13.13
CA CYS A 79 16.71 -0.94 -14.12
C CYS A 79 17.98 -0.11 -14.34
N GLN A 80 18.16 0.41 -15.56
CA GLN A 80 19.30 1.24 -15.92
C GLN A 80 19.00 2.73 -15.74
N ASN A 81 20.05 3.53 -15.57
CA ASN A 81 19.89 4.98 -15.61
C ASN A 81 19.44 5.41 -17.02
N GLY A 82 18.43 6.27 -17.09
CA GLY A 82 17.78 6.64 -18.33
C GLY A 82 16.61 5.74 -18.73
N ASP A 83 16.26 4.71 -17.95
CA ASP A 83 15.02 3.97 -18.18
C ASP A 83 13.80 4.75 -17.71
N TRP A 84 12.71 4.68 -18.47
CA TRP A 84 11.38 4.95 -17.95
C TRP A 84 10.93 3.71 -17.19
N VAL A 85 10.69 3.84 -15.89
CA VAL A 85 10.20 2.77 -15.03
C VAL A 85 8.72 3.01 -14.78
N VAL A 86 7.92 1.99 -15.11
CA VAL A 86 6.48 1.95 -14.89
C VAL A 86 6.20 0.91 -13.82
N VAL A 87 5.85 1.37 -12.63
CA VAL A 87 5.64 0.54 -11.45
C VAL A 87 4.16 0.27 -11.25
N SER A 88 3.80 -0.97 -10.95
CA SER A 88 2.46 -1.31 -10.47
C SER A 88 2.54 -2.36 -9.37
N ASP A 89 1.71 -2.16 -8.34
CA ASP A 89 1.45 -3.21 -7.36
C ASP A 89 0.50 -4.27 -7.95
N SER A 90 0.40 -5.47 -7.35
CA SER A 90 -0.31 -6.61 -7.94
C SER A 90 -1.81 -6.39 -8.14
N ASP A 91 -2.40 -5.46 -7.39
CA ASP A 91 -3.79 -5.04 -7.42
C ASP A 91 -4.02 -3.72 -8.18
N GLU A 92 -3.02 -3.23 -8.91
CA GLU A 92 -3.09 -2.00 -9.69
C GLU A 92 -3.01 -2.30 -11.19
N HIS A 93 -4.11 -2.04 -11.90
CA HIS A 93 -4.24 -2.36 -13.32
C HIS A 93 -4.33 -1.11 -14.19
N PHE A 94 -3.37 -0.92 -15.08
CA PHE A 94 -3.42 0.22 -16.01
C PHE A 94 -4.56 0.13 -17.02
N CYS A 95 -5.21 1.26 -17.32
CA CYS A 95 -6.23 1.32 -18.36
C CYS A 95 -5.63 1.05 -19.75
N ASN A 96 -6.46 0.58 -20.68
CA ASN A 96 -6.01 0.25 -22.04
C ASN A 96 -5.44 1.46 -22.77
N ASP A 97 -6.00 2.65 -22.56
CA ASP A 97 -5.51 3.88 -23.18
C ASP A 97 -4.09 4.21 -22.72
N LEU A 98 -3.75 4.02 -21.45
CA LEU A 98 -2.39 4.20 -20.98
C LEU A 98 -1.46 3.16 -21.60
N LEU A 99 -1.82 1.87 -21.52
CA LEU A 99 -0.99 0.79 -22.04
C LEU A 99 -0.72 0.93 -23.54
N ASN A 100 -1.71 1.41 -24.31
CA ASN A 100 -1.57 1.60 -25.75
C ASN A 100 -0.69 2.81 -26.13
N ASN A 101 -0.57 3.81 -25.25
CA ASN A 101 0.10 5.08 -25.53
C ASN A 101 1.38 5.31 -24.70
N ILE A 102 1.81 4.36 -23.87
CA ILE A 102 2.92 4.57 -22.92
C ILE A 102 4.24 4.94 -23.62
N ASP A 103 4.49 4.40 -24.81
CA ASP A 103 5.63 4.74 -25.66
C ASP A 103 5.59 6.19 -26.15
N HIS A 104 4.43 6.66 -26.58
CA HIS A 104 4.25 8.05 -26.97
C HIS A 104 4.34 9.01 -25.79
N ILE A 105 3.69 8.67 -24.67
CA ILE A 105 3.66 9.47 -23.44
C ILE A 105 5.08 9.68 -22.89
N THR A 106 5.88 8.62 -22.83
CA THR A 106 7.26 8.68 -22.34
C THR A 106 8.18 9.44 -23.29
N LYS A 107 7.95 9.33 -24.60
CA LYS A 107 8.67 10.14 -25.60
C LYS A 107 8.36 11.64 -25.48
N GLU A 108 7.09 12.02 -25.37
CA GLU A 108 6.73 13.43 -25.15
C GLU A 108 7.30 13.96 -23.84
N ALA A 109 7.28 13.14 -22.79
CA ALA A 109 7.89 13.51 -21.52
C ALA A 109 9.40 13.76 -21.65
N ASP A 110 10.11 12.95 -22.43
CA ASP A 110 11.53 13.20 -22.73
C ASP A 110 11.73 14.53 -23.49
N ASP A 111 10.90 14.81 -24.52
CA ASP A 111 10.98 16.03 -25.31
C ASP A 111 10.72 17.30 -24.47
N ASP A 112 9.82 17.22 -23.48
CA ASP A 112 9.49 18.30 -22.53
C ASP A 112 10.46 18.39 -21.33
N GLY A 113 11.37 17.43 -21.19
CA GLY A 113 12.28 17.31 -20.05
C GLY A 113 11.57 16.97 -18.72
N ILE A 114 10.50 16.18 -18.78
CA ILE A 114 9.71 15.69 -17.66
C ILE A 114 10.29 14.36 -17.16
N GLY A 115 10.49 14.24 -15.86
CA GLY A 115 11.05 13.03 -15.24
C GLY A 115 10.07 12.24 -14.37
N LEU A 116 8.88 12.77 -14.11
CA LEU A 116 7.83 12.11 -13.32
C LEU A 116 6.45 12.38 -13.92
N LEU A 117 5.72 11.31 -14.18
CA LEU A 117 4.35 11.33 -14.69
C LEU A 117 3.42 10.77 -13.62
N LEU A 118 2.42 11.59 -13.24
CA LEU A 118 1.45 11.23 -12.22
C LEU A 118 0.18 10.67 -12.87
N ILE A 119 -0.34 9.59 -12.30
CA ILE A 119 -1.52 8.89 -12.82
C ILE A 119 -2.64 8.84 -11.79
N ASN A 120 -3.88 9.07 -12.24
CA ASN A 120 -5.05 9.08 -11.37
C ASN A 120 -5.49 7.65 -10.96
N SER A 121 -5.98 7.51 -9.72
CA SER A 121 -6.50 6.24 -9.20
C SER A 121 -8.01 6.12 -9.40
N HIS A 122 -8.45 4.98 -9.94
CA HIS A 122 -9.85 4.57 -9.94
C HIS A 122 -10.02 3.34 -9.04
N ASP A 123 -10.62 3.52 -7.87
CA ASP A 123 -10.83 2.43 -6.93
C ASP A 123 -11.97 1.52 -7.37
N ILE A 124 -11.72 0.22 -7.41
CA ILE A 124 -12.70 -0.83 -7.68
C ILE A 124 -12.86 -1.67 -6.42
N TRP A 125 -14.03 -1.64 -5.82
CA TRP A 125 -14.30 -2.34 -4.56
C TRP A 125 -14.96 -3.69 -4.82
N TYR A 126 -14.53 -4.68 -4.05
CA TYR A 126 -15.06 -6.04 -4.05
C TYR A 126 -15.36 -6.51 -2.64
N GLU A 127 -16.46 -7.25 -2.50
CA GLU A 127 -16.82 -7.97 -1.28
C GLU A 127 -17.21 -9.39 -1.69
N ASP A 128 -16.50 -10.39 -1.14
CA ASP A 128 -16.62 -11.79 -1.52
C ASP A 128 -16.49 -12.01 -3.04
N ARG A 129 -15.50 -11.32 -3.65
CA ARG A 129 -15.20 -11.33 -5.10
C ARG A 129 -16.29 -10.74 -5.98
N LEU A 130 -17.33 -10.15 -5.40
CA LEU A 130 -18.37 -9.44 -6.14
C LEU A 130 -18.03 -7.96 -6.17
N LYS A 131 -17.97 -7.38 -7.38
CA LYS A 131 -17.74 -5.95 -7.54
C LYS A 131 -18.92 -5.17 -6.95
N THR A 132 -18.64 -4.33 -5.97
CA THR A 132 -19.65 -3.54 -5.24
C THR A 132 -19.66 -2.07 -5.68
N ASN A 133 -18.49 -1.51 -6.01
CA ASN A 133 -18.38 -0.09 -6.35
C ASN A 133 -17.21 0.22 -7.31
N LYS A 134 -17.29 1.35 -8.02
CA LYS A 134 -16.20 1.98 -8.76
C LYS A 134 -16.19 3.47 -8.49
N THR A 135 -15.07 4.02 -8.07
CA THR A 135 -14.95 5.44 -7.71
C THR A 135 -13.68 6.05 -8.29
N LYS A 136 -13.79 7.21 -8.93
CA LYS A 136 -12.63 8.00 -9.33
C LYS A 136 -12.10 8.76 -8.11
N SER A 137 -10.84 8.57 -7.77
CA SER A 137 -10.17 9.31 -6.69
C SER A 137 -9.67 10.67 -7.20
N ASP A 138 -9.50 11.62 -6.29
CA ASP A 138 -8.75 12.86 -6.48
C ASP A 138 -7.22 12.64 -6.38
N HIS A 139 -6.80 11.44 -5.97
CA HIS A 139 -5.40 11.07 -5.78
C HIS A 139 -4.69 10.73 -7.10
N TYR A 140 -3.41 11.10 -7.16
CA TYR A 140 -2.51 10.82 -8.27
C TYR A 140 -1.22 10.20 -7.72
N LYS A 141 -0.84 9.02 -8.23
CA LYS A 141 0.36 8.29 -7.80
C LYS A 141 1.58 8.51 -8.72
N ASN A 142 2.76 8.34 -8.14
CA ASN A 142 4.08 8.46 -8.78
C ASN A 142 4.50 7.13 -9.45
N LEU A 143 3.70 6.58 -10.37
CA LEU A 143 3.92 5.24 -10.93
C LEU A 143 4.82 5.20 -12.17
N ILE A 144 5.07 6.34 -12.83
CA ILE A 144 5.82 6.40 -14.08
C ILE A 144 6.91 7.46 -13.95
N PHE A 145 8.17 7.05 -13.94
CA PHE A 145 9.28 7.98 -13.70
C PHE A 145 10.55 7.60 -14.47
N ARG A 146 11.37 8.61 -14.74
CA ARG A 146 12.69 8.43 -15.34
C ARG A 146 13.69 8.08 -14.24
N LYS A 147 14.26 6.87 -14.32
CA LYS A 147 15.29 6.43 -13.39
C LYS A 147 16.60 7.16 -13.65
N ASN A 148 17.15 7.75 -12.60
CA ASN A 148 18.49 8.33 -12.56
C ASN A 148 19.33 7.65 -11.47
N ILE A 149 20.58 8.10 -11.32
CA ILE A 149 21.50 7.57 -10.30
C ILE A 149 20.96 7.80 -8.88
N ASP A 150 20.28 8.92 -8.66
CA ASP A 150 19.71 9.31 -7.35
C ASP A 150 18.24 8.86 -7.17
N THR A 151 17.75 7.94 -8.01
CA THR A 151 16.39 7.41 -7.90
C THR A 151 16.35 6.22 -6.95
N TYR A 152 15.64 6.35 -5.84
CA TYR A 152 15.45 5.29 -4.85
C TYR A 152 14.18 5.53 -4.02
N TYR A 153 13.65 4.47 -3.41
CA TYR A 153 12.61 4.56 -2.40
C TYR A 153 13.24 4.68 -1.01
N ILE A 154 12.65 5.54 -0.17
CA ILE A 154 13.03 5.69 1.23
C ILE A 154 11.79 5.52 2.12
N GLY A 155 11.95 4.86 3.26
CA GLY A 155 10.87 4.75 4.24
C GLY A 155 10.58 6.06 4.95
N VAL A 156 9.30 6.30 5.24
CA VAL A 156 8.82 7.46 6.01
C VAL A 156 8.43 7.08 7.43
N GLY A 157 8.26 8.07 8.29
CA GLY A 157 7.91 7.85 9.70
C GLY A 157 9.05 7.26 10.52
N GLU A 158 8.69 6.63 11.63
CA GLU A 158 9.63 6.23 12.66
C GLU A 158 10.32 4.91 12.33
N THR A 159 9.51 3.89 11.99
CA THR A 159 10.04 2.56 11.65
C THR A 159 10.60 2.49 10.23
N LYS A 160 10.12 3.34 9.30
CA LYS A 160 10.59 3.42 7.90
C LYS A 160 10.45 2.12 7.09
N ASN A 161 9.59 1.21 7.53
CA ASN A 161 9.52 -0.13 6.97
C ASN A 161 8.29 -0.39 6.10
N VAL A 162 7.18 0.35 6.30
CA VAL A 162 5.94 0.15 5.52
C VAL A 162 5.74 1.26 4.52
N HIS A 163 5.34 2.45 4.97
CA HIS A 163 5.20 3.59 4.07
C HIS A 163 6.54 4.10 3.55
N GLU A 164 6.54 4.47 2.27
CA GLU A 164 7.69 4.79 1.47
C GLU A 164 7.44 5.98 0.54
N GLU A 165 8.50 6.69 0.20
CA GLU A 165 8.50 7.81 -0.74
C GLU A 165 9.53 7.55 -1.84
N LEU A 166 9.14 7.78 -3.10
CA LEU A 166 10.06 7.79 -4.22
C LEU A 166 10.88 9.08 -4.19
N ARG A 167 12.21 8.96 -4.04
CA ARG A 167 13.15 10.06 -4.18
C ARG A 167 13.64 10.15 -5.63
N LEU A 168 13.60 11.37 -6.14
CA LEU A 168 14.10 11.79 -7.44
C LEU A 168 14.97 13.05 -7.23
N ALA A 169 15.71 13.47 -8.25
CA ALA A 169 16.48 14.71 -8.19
C ALA A 169 15.54 15.91 -7.97
N ASP A 170 15.97 16.90 -7.17
CA ASP A 170 15.16 18.09 -6.87
C ASP A 170 14.75 18.88 -8.13
N SER A 171 15.52 18.75 -9.21
CA SER A 171 15.24 19.37 -10.51
C SER A 171 14.24 18.60 -11.37
N THR A 172 13.69 17.47 -10.90
CA THR A 172 12.76 16.65 -11.68
C THR A 172 11.46 17.40 -11.93
N LYS A 173 11.17 17.66 -13.22
CA LYS A 173 9.87 18.20 -13.63
C LYS A 173 8.80 17.11 -13.57
N VAL A 174 7.62 17.50 -13.11
CA VAL A 174 6.47 16.61 -12.88
C VAL A 174 5.30 17.02 -13.78
N LYS A 175 4.58 16.05 -14.36
CA LYS A 175 3.34 16.28 -15.12
C LYS A 175 2.26 15.31 -14.67
N LYS A 176 1.06 15.83 -14.41
CA LYS A 176 -0.14 15.01 -14.28
C LYS A 176 -0.60 14.59 -15.67
N LEU A 177 -0.86 13.31 -15.85
CA LEU A 177 -1.43 12.80 -17.09
C LEU A 177 -2.91 13.22 -17.20
N ASP A 178 -3.40 13.24 -18.45
CA ASP A 178 -4.81 13.48 -18.76
C ASP A 178 -5.71 12.43 -18.08
N ASP A 179 -6.93 12.83 -17.70
CA ASP A 179 -7.90 12.01 -16.98
C ASP A 179 -8.28 10.69 -17.69
N LYS A 180 -8.09 10.58 -19.02
CA LYS A 180 -8.28 9.31 -19.73
C LYS A 180 -7.24 8.24 -19.35
N TYR A 181 -6.10 8.67 -18.79
CA TYR A 181 -5.03 7.80 -18.32
C TYR A 181 -5.15 7.60 -16.80
N TYR A 182 -5.51 6.38 -16.41
CA TYR A 182 -5.71 6.00 -15.02
C TYR A 182 -5.26 4.56 -14.79
N TYR A 183 -5.07 4.21 -13.52
CA TYR A 183 -5.00 2.82 -13.09
C TYR A 183 -6.22 2.48 -12.24
N GLU A 184 -6.65 1.23 -12.30
CA GLU A 184 -7.68 0.68 -11.45
C GLU A 184 -7.02 0.05 -10.23
N HIS A 185 -7.40 0.50 -9.02
CA HIS A 185 -6.94 -0.08 -7.77
C HIS A 185 -8.00 -1.06 -7.26
N HIS A 186 -7.75 -2.36 -7.39
CA HIS A 186 -8.68 -3.41 -7.01
C HIS A 186 -8.60 -3.71 -5.51
N LYS A 187 -9.70 -3.50 -4.78
CA LYS A 187 -9.74 -3.59 -3.31
C LYS A 187 -10.79 -4.60 -2.88
N GLU A 188 -10.34 -5.81 -2.55
CA GLU A 188 -11.15 -6.78 -1.81
C GLU A 188 -11.13 -6.40 -0.32
N VAL A 189 -12.30 -6.27 0.28
CA VAL A 189 -12.46 -5.76 1.66
C VAL A 189 -11.63 -6.58 2.67
N SER A 190 -11.62 -7.90 2.56
CA SER A 190 -10.85 -8.77 3.47
C SER A 190 -9.33 -8.59 3.31
N GLU A 191 -8.86 -8.35 2.08
CA GLU A 191 -7.44 -8.09 1.81
C GLU A 191 -7.01 -6.70 2.26
N VAL A 192 -7.90 -5.70 2.22
CA VAL A 192 -7.64 -4.38 2.81
C VAL A 192 -7.36 -4.55 4.31
N TRP A 193 -8.16 -5.34 5.02
CA TRP A 193 -7.94 -5.59 6.44
C TRP A 193 -6.66 -6.37 6.72
N GLU A 194 -6.34 -7.38 5.90
CA GLU A 194 -5.06 -8.10 5.99
C GLU A 194 -3.87 -7.13 5.84
N ARG A 195 -3.90 -6.28 4.81
CA ARG A 195 -2.82 -5.33 4.50
C ARG A 195 -2.68 -4.27 5.60
N ALA A 196 -3.78 -3.76 6.14
CA ALA A 196 -3.76 -2.87 7.29
C ALA A 196 -3.18 -3.58 8.53
N THR A 197 -3.56 -4.84 8.77
CA THR A 197 -3.00 -5.65 9.86
C THR A 197 -1.49 -5.82 9.74
N ARG A 198 -0.99 -6.09 8.53
CA ARG A 198 0.45 -6.11 8.22
C ARG A 198 1.11 -4.78 8.52
N ASN A 199 0.51 -3.67 8.06
CA ASN A 199 1.06 -2.33 8.27
C ASN A 199 1.17 -2.01 9.76
N VAL A 200 0.16 -2.36 10.56
CA VAL A 200 0.23 -2.22 12.02
C VAL A 200 1.34 -3.10 12.58
N PHE A 201 1.37 -4.39 12.26
CA PHE A 201 2.36 -5.32 12.81
C PHE A 201 3.80 -4.88 12.54
N ILE A 202 4.11 -4.46 11.31
CA ILE A 202 5.45 -4.06 10.88
C ILE A 202 5.78 -2.64 11.36
N GLY A 203 4.86 -1.70 11.18
CA GLY A 203 5.16 -0.26 11.23
C GLY A 203 4.53 0.51 12.39
N GLY A 204 3.63 -0.09 13.18
CA GLY A 204 2.86 0.59 14.22
C GLY A 204 1.53 1.19 13.77
N GLY A 205 1.24 1.13 12.47
CA GLY A 205 0.05 1.69 11.85
C GLY A 205 0.15 3.19 11.57
N GLY A 206 -0.76 3.71 10.75
CA GLY A 206 -0.71 5.10 10.27
C GLY A 206 0.61 5.37 9.55
N ASN A 207 1.19 6.57 9.68
CA ASN A 207 2.49 6.92 9.07
C ASN A 207 3.70 6.27 9.79
N ASN A 208 3.72 4.95 9.92
CA ASN A 208 4.83 4.18 10.51
C ASN A 208 5.18 4.66 11.93
N VAL A 209 4.18 4.76 12.82
CA VAL A 209 4.36 5.45 14.11
C VAL A 209 5.15 4.66 15.17
N GLY A 210 5.38 3.36 14.97
CA GLY A 210 6.20 2.54 15.86
C GLY A 210 5.84 2.68 17.34
N ASP A 211 6.85 2.96 18.18
CA ASP A 211 6.74 3.00 19.64
C ASP A 211 5.78 4.09 20.16
N ARG A 212 5.41 5.07 19.32
CA ARG A 212 4.39 6.07 19.69
C ARG A 212 2.99 5.46 19.83
N ASN A 213 2.74 4.30 19.23
CA ASN A 213 1.50 3.55 19.44
C ASN A 213 1.71 2.54 20.58
N GLU A 214 1.27 2.89 21.79
CA GLU A 214 1.39 2.03 22.99
C GLU A 214 0.77 0.64 22.81
N GLU A 215 -0.35 0.56 22.06
CA GLU A 215 -0.99 -0.73 21.80
C GLU A 215 -0.19 -1.56 20.79
N TRP A 216 0.51 -0.94 19.84
CA TRP A 216 1.48 -1.65 19.00
C TRP A 216 2.66 -2.19 19.81
N VAL A 217 3.24 -1.40 20.72
CA VAL A 217 4.31 -1.88 21.61
C VAL A 217 3.83 -3.13 22.36
N ARG A 218 2.61 -3.08 22.91
CA ARG A 218 2.00 -4.20 23.62
C ARG A 218 1.74 -5.41 22.71
N LEU A 219 1.33 -5.19 21.47
CA LEU A 219 1.24 -6.26 20.46
C LEU A 219 2.61 -6.89 20.22
N ARG A 220 3.66 -6.09 20.06
CA ARG A 220 5.03 -6.59 19.84
C ARG A 220 5.55 -7.37 21.04
N GLU A 221 5.26 -6.96 22.27
CA GLU A 221 5.58 -7.70 23.50
C GLU A 221 4.92 -9.09 23.48
N ILE A 222 3.61 -9.16 23.24
CA ILE A 222 2.86 -10.42 23.15
C ILE A 222 3.46 -11.33 22.07
N CYS A 223 3.72 -10.80 20.87
CA CYS A 223 4.29 -11.57 19.78
C CYS A 223 5.72 -12.06 20.11
N THR A 224 6.54 -11.24 20.76
CA THR A 224 7.91 -11.61 21.15
C THR A 224 7.93 -12.74 22.17
N GLU A 225 7.03 -12.73 23.17
CA GLU A 225 6.87 -13.83 24.13
C GLU A 225 6.57 -15.18 23.43
N MET A 226 5.93 -15.12 22.26
CA MET A 226 5.56 -16.28 21.46
C MET A 226 6.60 -16.63 20.37
N GLY A 227 7.70 -15.86 20.28
CA GLY A 227 8.72 -16.03 19.24
C GLY A 227 8.32 -15.51 17.85
N ILE A 228 7.24 -14.74 17.75
CA ILE A 228 6.73 -14.15 16.51
C ILE A 228 7.40 -12.79 16.29
N ASN A 229 8.27 -12.70 15.30
CA ASN A 229 9.04 -11.48 15.02
C ASN A 229 8.76 -10.89 13.62
N GLU A 230 8.38 -11.74 12.67
CA GLU A 230 8.16 -11.39 11.26
C GLU A 230 6.67 -11.45 10.91
N TRP A 231 6.24 -10.65 9.93
CA TRP A 231 4.85 -10.65 9.45
C TRP A 231 4.39 -12.06 9.05
N ALA A 232 5.26 -12.83 8.40
CA ALA A 232 4.93 -14.18 7.94
C ALA A 232 4.54 -15.12 9.10
N ASP A 233 5.18 -14.96 10.27
CA ASP A 233 4.82 -15.72 11.47
C ASP A 233 3.49 -15.25 12.05
N PHE A 234 3.33 -13.92 12.12
CA PHE A 234 2.13 -13.32 12.71
C PHE A 234 0.87 -13.63 11.89
N LYS A 235 0.94 -13.48 10.56
CA LYS A 235 -0.12 -13.87 9.62
C LYS A 235 -0.52 -15.33 9.82
N ARG A 236 0.46 -16.24 9.80
CA ARG A 236 0.19 -17.68 9.98
C ARG A 236 -0.46 -17.97 11.33
N HIS A 237 -0.01 -17.29 12.39
CA HIS A 237 -0.60 -17.45 13.73
C HIS A 237 -2.03 -16.90 13.81
N LEU A 238 -2.34 -15.81 13.11
CA LEU A 238 -3.70 -15.29 12.99
C LEU A 238 -4.62 -16.19 12.17
N GLU A 239 -4.10 -16.88 11.15
CA GLU A 239 -4.85 -17.86 10.35
C GLU A 239 -5.05 -19.20 11.08
N ASP A 240 -4.26 -19.49 12.12
CA ASP A 240 -4.34 -20.72 12.88
C ASP A 240 -5.65 -20.82 13.67
N VAL A 241 -6.23 -22.02 13.65
CA VAL A 241 -7.36 -22.41 14.50
C VAL A 241 -6.99 -22.47 15.99
N GLN A 242 -5.74 -22.33 16.40
CA GLN A 242 -5.36 -22.27 17.82
C GLN A 242 -4.60 -21.00 18.18
N ILE A 243 -5.22 -19.84 17.96
CA ILE A 243 -4.66 -18.57 18.41
C ILE A 243 -4.45 -18.55 19.93
N ASP A 244 -3.29 -18.02 20.33
CA ASP A 244 -2.96 -17.73 21.72
C ASP A 244 -4.01 -16.83 22.39
N LYS A 245 -4.33 -17.14 23.66
CA LYS A 245 -5.37 -16.45 24.42
C LYS A 245 -5.02 -14.98 24.67
N LYS A 246 -3.76 -14.64 24.99
CA LYS A 246 -3.36 -13.25 25.25
C LYS A 246 -3.53 -12.41 23.99
N LEU A 247 -3.12 -12.94 22.83
CA LEU A 247 -3.29 -12.26 21.56
C LEU A 247 -4.78 -12.10 21.20
N HIS A 248 -5.58 -13.16 21.35
CA HIS A 248 -7.03 -13.08 21.16
C HIS A 248 -7.67 -11.98 22.03
N ASP A 249 -7.41 -11.99 23.34
CA ASP A 249 -7.94 -11.00 24.27
C ASP A 249 -7.51 -9.57 23.88
N TRP A 250 -6.26 -9.41 23.43
CA TRP A 250 -5.73 -8.12 22.96
C TRP A 250 -6.46 -7.63 21.70
N ILE A 251 -6.70 -8.50 20.71
CA ILE A 251 -7.43 -8.15 19.48
C ILE A 251 -8.87 -7.72 19.81
N ILE A 252 -9.57 -8.48 20.66
CA ILE A 252 -10.92 -8.13 21.09
C ILE A 252 -10.93 -6.79 21.84
N LYS A 253 -9.93 -6.52 22.69
CA LYS A 253 -9.81 -5.25 23.41
C LYS A 253 -9.57 -4.06 22.46
N ASN A 254 -8.78 -4.25 21.40
CA ASN A 254 -8.33 -3.20 20.48
C ASN A 254 -9.20 -3.03 19.22
N ARG A 255 -10.48 -3.42 19.29
CA ARG A 255 -11.49 -3.21 18.24
C ARG A 255 -12.03 -1.77 18.13
N ARG A 256 -11.20 -0.77 18.41
CA ARG A 256 -11.62 0.63 18.47
C ARG A 256 -11.39 1.32 17.14
N GLU A 257 -12.46 1.81 16.53
CA GLU A 257 -12.40 2.62 15.32
C GLU A 257 -12.36 4.10 15.71
N GLY A 258 -11.40 4.84 15.16
CA GLY A 258 -11.13 6.20 15.59
C GLY A 258 -10.39 7.00 14.53
N PHE A 259 -9.42 7.80 14.94
CA PHE A 259 -8.65 8.67 14.04
C PHE A 259 -7.17 8.29 14.08
N ASP A 260 -6.44 8.59 13.00
CA ASP A 260 -5.02 8.23 12.84
C ASP A 260 -4.80 6.70 12.74
N TRP A 261 -3.83 6.13 13.46
CA TRP A 261 -3.51 4.70 13.45
C TRP A 261 -4.63 3.80 14.01
N GLU A 262 -5.61 4.37 14.71
CA GLU A 262 -6.75 3.62 15.25
C GLU A 262 -7.57 2.95 14.13
N ASN A 263 -7.60 3.54 12.93
CA ASN A 263 -8.28 2.95 11.77
C ASN A 263 -7.62 1.67 11.27
N GLU A 264 -6.29 1.62 11.23
CA GLU A 264 -5.59 0.40 10.81
C GLU A 264 -5.57 -0.64 11.94
N MET A 265 -5.58 -0.20 13.20
CA MET A 265 -5.62 -1.12 14.35
C MET A 265 -6.95 -1.89 14.43
N VAL A 266 -8.09 -1.24 14.17
CA VAL A 266 -9.38 -1.95 14.15
C VAL A 266 -9.46 -2.98 13.03
N ASP A 267 -8.69 -2.80 11.95
CA ASP A 267 -8.64 -3.76 10.84
C ASP A 267 -8.02 -5.11 11.26
N ILE A 268 -7.17 -5.14 12.29
CA ILE A 268 -6.73 -6.41 12.91
C ILE A 268 -7.95 -7.18 13.44
N PHE A 269 -8.86 -6.50 14.13
CA PHE A 269 -10.09 -7.12 14.61
C PHE A 269 -11.02 -7.51 13.45
N ARG A 270 -11.17 -6.68 12.42
CA ARG A 270 -12.02 -7.00 11.26
C ARG A 270 -11.52 -8.24 10.54
N TRP A 271 -10.22 -8.31 10.27
CA TRP A 271 -9.61 -9.48 9.64
C TRP A 271 -9.68 -10.72 10.53
N TYR A 272 -9.38 -10.59 11.81
CA TYR A 272 -9.49 -11.70 12.76
C TYR A 272 -10.92 -12.25 12.85
N ARG A 273 -11.93 -11.36 12.89
CA ARG A 273 -13.35 -11.74 12.84
C ARG A 273 -13.74 -12.41 11.52
N TYR A 274 -13.16 -11.98 10.40
CA TYR A 274 -13.39 -12.59 9.10
C TYR A 274 -12.83 -14.03 9.06
N LEU A 275 -11.62 -14.24 9.58
CA LEU A 275 -10.99 -15.56 9.64
C LEU A 275 -11.68 -16.50 10.64
N HIS A 276 -12.10 -15.97 11.80
CA HIS A 276 -12.60 -16.76 12.93
C HIS A 276 -13.94 -16.23 13.49
N PRO A 277 -15.03 -16.22 12.69
CA PRO A 277 -16.31 -15.66 13.14
C PRO A 277 -16.83 -16.33 14.42
N ASP A 278 -16.64 -17.65 14.56
CA ASP A 278 -17.09 -18.45 15.71
C ASP A 278 -16.36 -18.13 17.03
N ARG A 279 -15.24 -17.40 16.95
CA ARG A 279 -14.43 -17.02 18.13
C ARG A 279 -14.80 -15.66 18.67
N ILE A 280 -15.64 -14.91 17.97
CA ILE A 280 -16.04 -13.59 18.42
C ILE A 280 -17.19 -13.77 19.42
N PRO A 281 -17.01 -13.36 20.70
CA PRO A 281 -18.08 -13.49 21.68
C PRO A 281 -19.35 -12.75 21.24
N GLU A 282 -20.50 -13.29 21.60
CA GLU A 282 -21.79 -12.69 21.26
C GLU A 282 -21.88 -11.24 21.76
N GLY A 283 -22.40 -10.35 20.92
CA GLY A 283 -22.56 -8.92 21.25
C GLY A 283 -21.29 -8.06 21.12
N VAL A 284 -20.13 -8.65 20.80
CA VAL A 284 -18.90 -7.89 20.53
C VAL A 284 -19.05 -7.10 19.22
N LYS A 285 -19.02 -5.77 19.34
CA LYS A 285 -19.07 -4.82 18.22
C LYS A 285 -17.86 -3.90 18.25
N ILE A 286 -17.49 -3.38 17.08
CA ILE A 286 -16.50 -2.30 16.96
C ILE A 286 -16.92 -1.12 17.84
N LEU A 287 -15.94 -0.53 18.52
CA LEU A 287 -16.15 0.61 19.41
C LEU A 287 -15.70 1.89 18.70
N THR A 288 -16.62 2.79 18.39
CA THR A 288 -16.25 4.09 17.81
C THR A 288 -15.73 5.03 18.90
N ILE A 289 -14.53 5.57 18.72
CA ILE A 289 -13.96 6.58 19.61
C ILE A 289 -14.56 7.93 19.26
N THR A 290 -15.30 8.51 20.20
CA THR A 290 -15.86 9.86 20.12
C THR A 290 -15.20 10.75 21.16
N ASN A 291 -13.92 11.06 20.97
CA ASN A 291 -13.23 12.07 21.78
C ASN A 291 -13.23 13.45 21.07
N GLU A 292 -12.97 14.52 21.82
CA GLU A 292 -13.04 15.89 21.29
C GLU A 292 -12.02 16.13 20.16
N ARG A 293 -10.81 15.58 20.31
CA ARG A 293 -9.77 15.64 19.27
C ARG A 293 -10.20 14.95 17.98
N ALA A 294 -10.76 13.75 18.09
CA ALA A 294 -11.33 12.97 17.00
C ALA A 294 -12.39 13.77 16.24
N LYS A 295 -13.29 14.45 16.97
CA LYS A 295 -14.28 15.35 16.37
C LYS A 295 -13.63 16.52 15.63
N ILE A 296 -12.65 17.19 16.25
CA ILE A 296 -11.90 18.29 15.62
C ILE A 296 -11.20 17.81 14.35
N MET A 297 -10.55 16.64 14.37
CA MET A 297 -9.90 16.05 13.20
C MET A 297 -10.90 15.75 12.08
N GLN A 298 -12.11 15.27 12.41
CA GLN A 298 -13.18 15.08 11.45
C GLN A 298 -13.65 16.40 10.85
N ASP A 299 -13.81 17.43 11.67
CA ASP A 299 -14.25 18.75 11.21
C ASP A 299 -13.18 19.40 10.31
N VAL A 300 -11.89 19.19 10.61
CA VAL A 300 -10.77 19.61 9.74
C VAL A 300 -10.83 18.88 8.40
N GLU A 301 -11.03 17.55 8.42
CA GLU A 301 -11.18 16.73 7.21
C GLU A 301 -12.32 17.23 6.31
N GLN A 302 -13.49 17.46 6.91
CA GLN A 302 -14.65 17.99 6.19
C GLN A 302 -14.39 19.39 5.63
N SER A 303 -13.64 20.22 6.37
CA SER A 303 -13.26 21.56 5.90
C SER A 303 -12.32 21.49 4.69
N TYR A 304 -11.36 20.56 4.69
CA TYR A 304 -10.51 20.30 3.53
C TYR A 304 -11.32 19.85 2.32
N MET A 305 -12.22 18.88 2.49
CA MET A 305 -13.09 18.42 1.41
C MET A 305 -13.99 19.55 0.87
N LYS A 306 -14.58 20.35 1.75
CA LYS A 306 -15.47 21.46 1.39
C LYS A 306 -14.76 22.60 0.67
N ILE A 307 -13.57 22.99 1.15
CA ILE A 307 -12.85 24.19 0.68
C ILE A 307 -11.93 23.86 -0.48
N LEU A 308 -11.20 22.75 -0.38
CA LEU A 308 -10.15 22.37 -1.32
C LEU A 308 -10.57 21.24 -2.26
N GLY A 309 -11.73 20.61 -2.03
CA GLY A 309 -12.20 19.48 -2.84
C GLY A 309 -11.33 18.24 -2.71
N ARG A 310 -10.53 18.14 -1.63
CA ARG A 310 -9.60 17.04 -1.38
C ARG A 310 -9.54 16.66 0.09
N HIS A 311 -9.11 15.43 0.38
CA HIS A 311 -8.85 14.97 1.73
C HIS A 311 -7.68 15.75 2.38
N ALA A 312 -7.71 15.87 3.71
CA ALA A 312 -6.59 16.48 4.44
C ALA A 312 -5.40 15.51 4.45
N ASP A 313 -4.22 16.00 4.06
CA ASP A 313 -2.98 15.28 4.34
C ASP A 313 -2.71 15.27 5.85
N GLN A 314 -2.04 14.23 6.36
CA GLN A 314 -1.85 14.04 7.80
C GLN A 314 -1.19 15.26 8.47
N GLY A 315 -0.17 15.85 7.82
CA GLY A 315 0.54 17.01 8.36
C GLY A 315 -0.36 18.24 8.49
N GLY A 316 -1.15 18.54 7.46
CA GLY A 316 -2.16 19.60 7.50
C GLY A 316 -3.22 19.33 8.56
N LYS A 317 -3.71 18.09 8.63
CA LYS A 317 -4.72 17.67 9.60
C LYS A 317 -4.24 17.87 11.04
N GLU A 318 -3.05 17.36 11.36
CA GLU A 318 -2.42 17.56 12.67
C GLU A 318 -2.20 19.03 13.00
N PHE A 319 -1.69 19.81 12.05
CA PHE A 319 -1.43 21.23 12.23
C PHE A 319 -2.71 22.00 12.60
N TYR A 320 -3.78 21.84 11.81
CA TYR A 320 -5.03 22.55 12.05
C TYR A 320 -5.75 22.05 13.30
N THR A 321 -5.75 20.74 13.58
CA THR A 321 -6.27 20.19 14.83
C THR A 321 -5.57 20.81 16.04
N GLN A 322 -4.23 20.89 16.04
CA GLN A 322 -3.50 21.51 17.13
C GLN A 322 -3.80 23.00 17.28
N LEU A 323 -4.02 23.74 16.19
CA LEU A 323 -4.41 25.14 16.26
C LEU A 323 -5.79 25.32 16.90
N ILE A 324 -6.75 24.44 16.57
CA ILE A 324 -8.11 24.47 17.13
C ILE A 324 -8.08 24.10 18.61
N GLU A 325 -7.37 23.03 19.00
CA GLU A 325 -7.21 22.63 20.40
C GLU A 325 -6.56 23.73 21.25
N LYS A 326 -5.61 24.47 20.68
CA LYS A 326 -4.95 25.61 21.35
C LYS A 326 -5.77 26.90 21.31
N GLY A 327 -6.99 26.87 20.76
CA GLY A 327 -7.86 28.04 20.60
C GLY A 327 -7.32 29.12 19.66
N LYS A 328 -6.31 28.80 18.84
CA LYS A 328 -5.64 29.73 17.92
C LYS A 328 -6.37 29.91 16.59
N THR A 329 -7.30 29.01 16.27
CA THR A 329 -8.18 29.11 15.11
C THR A 329 -9.51 28.42 15.39
N LYS A 330 -10.51 28.63 14.53
CA LYS A 330 -11.80 27.92 14.54
C LYS A 330 -12.20 27.56 13.12
N LEU A 331 -12.91 26.45 12.97
CA LEU A 331 -13.54 26.08 11.70
C LEU A 331 -14.82 26.91 11.55
N HIS A 332 -15.07 27.44 10.34
CA HIS A 332 -16.19 28.33 10.02
C HIS A 332 -17.21 27.66 9.10
#